data_AF-A0A7C3ASS9-F1
#
_entry.id   AF-A0A7C3ASS9-F1
#
_cell.length_a   1.000
_cell.length_b   1.000
_cell.length_c   1.000
_cell.angle_alpha   90.00
_cell.angle_beta   90.00
_cell.angle_gamma   90.00
#
_symmetry.space_group_name_H-M   'P 1'
#
loop_
_entity.id
_entity.type
_entity.pdbx_description
1 polymer ?
#
loop_
_entity_poly.entity_id
_entity_poly.type
_entity_poly.pdbx_seq_one_letter_code
_entity_poly.pdbx_strand_id
1 'polypeptide(L)'
;MNSILRLCLCLILIGLIAAGATMCTERSERGMLLPGVQVCQAANDGGYAQYFADGKPPDIRLFEAKPLELDTDDSAIYTFVVRRATKVQIIEAGNTIKDIINPSAATLKGTVKGLTASAIQTGDSNTFDAVLKAINESGEVDERVTLSFVTELPSKPAPLIPPVSLSAPPRSPQWKEQYSLPLPTQPMSTTTHNEPDFFKCPSNCNYCLKPDEAASLGFTQRCSEQLCYYSPDNQQKWYCYSEPEGWCCKDNKVIQATKTECARLGGDWYANQAEAVRACQPMCWCCAGGKVGQIPQTECAQIGGACYSTQAQAMQACQPMCWCCAGGKVVQTTQTQCTQMGGACYATQAEATRACQRYLK
;
A
#
# COMPACT_ATOMS: atom_id res chain seq x y z
N MET A 1 46.29 17.77 -39.87
CA MET A 1 44.85 17.48 -39.59
C MET A 1 44.63 17.60 -38.08
N ASN A 2 43.50 18.18 -37.66
CA ASN A 2 43.08 18.50 -36.28
C ASN A 2 43.40 19.90 -35.74
N SER A 3 42.90 20.94 -36.42
CA SER A 3 42.62 22.23 -35.75
C SER A 3 41.27 22.86 -36.11
N ILE A 4 40.57 22.34 -37.13
CA ILE A 4 39.25 22.84 -37.55
C ILE A 4 38.10 22.19 -36.78
N LEU A 5 38.30 21.00 -36.18
CA LEU A 5 37.24 20.29 -35.45
C LEU A 5 37.02 20.79 -34.00
N ARG A 6 37.92 21.62 -33.45
CA ARG A 6 37.74 22.22 -32.11
C ARG A 6 36.96 23.54 -32.12
N LEU A 7 36.83 24.21 -33.27
CA LEU A 7 36.08 25.46 -33.35
C LEU A 7 34.56 25.26 -33.51
N CYS A 8 34.11 24.11 -34.02
CA CYS A 8 32.67 23.83 -34.19
C CYS A 8 31.97 23.33 -32.91
N LEU A 9 32.70 22.96 -31.85
CA LEU A 9 32.08 22.45 -30.62
C LEU A 9 31.90 23.51 -29.52
N CYS A 10 32.52 24.69 -29.64
CA CYS A 10 32.32 25.79 -28.68
C CYS A 10 31.13 26.71 -29.02
N LEU A 11 30.55 26.62 -30.22
CA LEU A 11 29.43 27.48 -30.63
C LEU A 11 28.04 26.91 -30.32
N ILE A 12 27.93 25.69 -29.79
CA ILE A 12 26.65 25.08 -29.40
C ILE A 12 26.37 25.26 -27.88
N LEU A 13 27.32 25.81 -27.10
CA LEU A 13 27.20 25.94 -25.64
C LEU A 13 26.97 27.37 -25.12
N ILE A 14 26.72 28.37 -26.00
CA ILE A 14 26.42 29.75 -25.59
C ILE A 14 25.07 30.18 -26.19
N GLY A 15 24.00 29.49 -25.82
CA GLY A 15 22.66 29.87 -26.25
C GLY A 15 21.58 29.28 -25.37
N LEU A 16 21.52 29.69 -24.09
CA LEU A 16 20.29 29.64 -23.27
C LEU A 16 20.47 30.18 -21.83
N ILE A 17 20.96 31.40 -21.61
CA ILE A 17 20.64 32.16 -20.38
C ILE A 17 20.58 33.66 -20.71
N ALA A 18 19.38 34.23 -20.70
CA ALA A 18 19.17 35.66 -20.55
C ALA A 18 17.91 35.89 -19.71
N ALA A 19 18.07 35.81 -18.39
CA ALA A 19 17.17 36.46 -17.44
C ALA A 19 17.56 37.95 -17.40
N GLY A 20 16.66 38.80 -17.89
CA GLY A 20 16.80 40.25 -17.82
C GLY A 20 16.48 40.75 -16.42
N ALA A 21 17.44 41.43 -15.80
CA ALA A 21 17.20 42.39 -14.75
C ALA A 21 17.74 43.75 -15.23
N THR A 22 16.85 44.72 -15.43
CA THR A 22 17.23 46.12 -15.60
C THR A 22 16.45 46.96 -14.61
N MET A 23 17.21 47.53 -13.67
CA MET A 23 16.82 48.55 -12.71
C MET A 23 16.24 49.77 -13.42
N CYS A 24 15.18 50.32 -12.84
CA CYS A 24 14.64 51.62 -13.15
C CYS A 24 15.43 52.72 -12.43
N THR A 25 15.83 53.77 -13.14
CA THR A 25 15.98 55.11 -12.55
C THR A 25 15.50 56.21 -13.50
N GLU A 26 14.61 57.02 -12.92
CA GLU A 26 14.32 58.45 -13.11
C GLU A 26 13.61 59.05 -14.35
N ARG A 27 12.58 59.84 -13.96
CA ARG A 27 12.21 61.22 -14.35
C ARG A 27 11.26 61.46 -15.53
N SER A 28 10.05 61.94 -15.15
CA SER A 28 9.47 63.29 -15.41
C SER A 28 9.27 63.68 -16.89
N GLU A 29 8.10 64.08 -17.41
CA GLU A 29 7.16 65.12 -16.99
C GLU A 29 5.78 64.98 -17.70
N ARG A 30 4.85 65.86 -17.30
CA ARG A 30 3.45 66.09 -17.68
C ARG A 30 3.12 66.09 -19.19
N GLY A 31 1.86 65.80 -19.53
CA GLY A 31 1.21 66.38 -20.72
C GLY A 31 -0.03 65.65 -21.27
N MET A 32 -1.19 66.29 -21.10
CA MET A 32 -2.52 66.00 -21.67
C MET A 32 -2.59 65.60 -23.17
N LEU A 33 -3.50 64.67 -23.52
CA LEU A 33 -4.66 64.79 -24.46
C LEU A 33 -5.09 63.44 -25.11
N LEU A 34 -6.41 63.18 -25.10
CA LEU A 34 -7.17 62.20 -25.92
C LEU A 34 -7.19 62.63 -27.40
N PRO A 35 -7.65 61.87 -28.43
CA PRO A 35 -8.33 60.55 -28.48
C PRO A 35 -7.75 59.55 -29.53
N GLY A 36 -8.24 58.30 -29.53
CA GLY A 36 -8.08 57.36 -30.66
C GLY A 36 -7.48 56.01 -30.29
N VAL A 37 -8.30 55.12 -29.73
CA VAL A 37 -7.93 53.71 -29.53
C VAL A 37 -8.66 52.88 -30.59
N GLN A 38 -7.90 52.40 -31.56
CA GLN A 38 -8.28 51.25 -32.37
C GLN A 38 -8.08 49.98 -31.54
N VAL A 39 -9.15 49.18 -31.56
CA VAL A 39 -9.26 47.84 -30.96
C VAL A 39 -8.40 46.88 -31.77
N CYS A 40 -7.52 46.12 -31.10
CA CYS A 40 -7.03 44.85 -31.62
C CYS A 40 -7.70 43.71 -30.86
N GLN A 41 -8.65 43.13 -31.56
CA GLN A 41 -9.37 41.89 -31.30
C GLN A 41 -8.37 40.73 -31.37
N ALA A 42 -8.30 39.90 -30.33
CA ALA A 42 -7.78 38.54 -30.44
C ALA A 42 -8.98 37.60 -30.53
N ALA A 43 -8.96 36.76 -31.56
CA ALA A 43 -10.07 35.93 -32.00
C ALA A 43 -10.53 34.96 -30.91
N ASN A 44 -11.86 34.90 -30.79
CA ASN A 44 -12.64 34.02 -29.95
C ASN A 44 -13.31 33.01 -30.88
N ASP A 45 -12.90 31.75 -30.80
CA ASP A 45 -13.63 30.57 -31.24
C ASP A 45 -13.73 29.71 -29.96
N GLY A 46 -14.85 29.36 -29.34
CA GLY A 46 -16.26 29.48 -29.67
C GLY A 46 -16.98 28.37 -28.89
N GLY A 47 -17.77 28.74 -27.87
CA GLY A 47 -18.75 27.89 -27.16
C GLY A 47 -18.15 26.97 -26.09
N TYR A 48 -18.46 27.08 -24.80
CA TYR A 48 -19.74 27.37 -24.19
C TYR A 48 -19.60 28.36 -23.02
N ALA A 49 -20.38 29.43 -23.09
CA ALA A 49 -20.74 30.20 -21.92
C ALA A 49 -21.65 29.31 -21.04
N GLN A 50 -21.18 28.92 -19.86
CA GLN A 50 -22.08 28.54 -18.78
C GLN A 50 -22.21 29.72 -17.81
N TYR A 51 -23.40 30.32 -17.85
CA TYR A 51 -23.92 31.19 -16.81
C TYR A 51 -23.92 30.43 -15.47
N PHE A 52 -23.19 30.92 -14.47
CA PHE A 52 -23.50 30.64 -13.07
C PHE A 52 -23.69 31.96 -12.33
N ALA A 53 -24.86 32.56 -12.54
CA ALA A 53 -25.32 33.76 -11.85
C ALA A 53 -25.79 33.50 -10.40
N ASP A 54 -25.32 32.43 -9.76
CA ASP A 54 -25.56 32.13 -8.35
C ASP A 54 -24.24 31.62 -7.76
N GLY A 55 -23.25 32.51 -7.67
CA GLY A 55 -21.88 32.22 -7.23
C GLY A 55 -21.81 31.66 -5.81
N LYS A 56 -22.14 30.38 -5.66
CA LYS A 56 -22.06 29.65 -4.41
C LYS A 56 -20.61 29.21 -4.20
N PRO A 57 -20.10 29.33 -2.96
CA PRO A 57 -18.79 28.82 -2.66
C PRO A 57 -18.70 27.30 -2.94
N PRO A 58 -17.47 26.79 -3.05
CA PRO A 58 -17.23 25.36 -3.11
C PRO A 58 -17.85 24.66 -1.89
N ASP A 59 -18.14 23.37 -2.03
CA ASP A 59 -18.84 22.60 -1.01
C ASP A 59 -18.16 21.24 -0.87
N ILE A 60 -17.45 21.09 0.25
CA ILE A 60 -16.78 19.86 0.65
C ILE A 60 -17.82 18.98 1.34
N ARG A 61 -18.18 17.86 0.69
CA ARG A 61 -19.19 16.92 1.19
C ARG A 61 -18.59 15.78 1.99
N LEU A 62 -17.32 15.48 1.74
CA LEU A 62 -16.59 14.38 2.36
C LEU A 62 -15.11 14.71 2.32
N PHE A 63 -14.43 14.52 3.45
CA PHE A 63 -12.99 14.44 3.54
C PHE A 63 -12.62 13.50 4.69
N GLU A 64 -12.16 12.30 4.37
CA GLU A 64 -11.80 11.26 5.35
C GLU A 64 -10.42 10.70 5.07
N ALA A 65 -9.70 10.27 6.12
CA ALA A 65 -8.41 9.61 6.02
C ALA A 65 -8.45 8.21 6.64
N LYS A 66 -7.82 7.23 6.00
CA LYS A 66 -7.69 5.85 6.52
C LYS A 66 -6.30 5.26 6.25
N PRO A 67 -5.58 4.75 7.27
CA PRO A 67 -5.90 4.83 8.71
C PRO A 67 -5.71 6.25 9.27
N LEU A 68 -6.27 6.53 10.46
CA LEU A 68 -6.05 7.79 11.21
C LEU A 68 -4.76 7.74 12.06
N GLU A 69 -4.28 6.54 12.35
CA GLU A 69 -3.01 6.28 13.04
C GLU A 69 -2.03 5.67 12.03
N LEU A 70 -0.83 6.25 11.91
CA LEU A 70 0.20 5.78 11.00
C LEU A 70 1.34 5.10 11.77
N ASP A 71 1.72 3.91 11.30
CA ASP A 71 2.99 3.26 11.64
C ASP A 71 4.11 3.79 10.73
N THR A 72 5.37 3.49 11.05
CA THR A 72 6.58 4.09 10.44
C THR A 72 6.64 3.99 8.91
N ASP A 73 6.01 2.96 8.33
CA ASP A 73 6.03 2.69 6.89
C ASP A 73 4.67 2.91 6.20
N ASP A 74 3.63 3.30 6.95
CA ASP A 74 2.29 3.47 6.43
C ASP A 74 2.04 4.87 5.85
N SER A 75 1.01 4.97 5.00
CA SER A 75 0.47 6.23 4.48
C SER A 75 -1.04 6.23 4.59
N ALA A 76 -1.62 7.39 4.91
CA ALA A 76 -3.06 7.56 4.88
C ALA A 76 -3.61 7.57 3.45
N ILE A 77 -4.81 7.03 3.24
CA ILE A 77 -5.60 7.20 2.02
C ILE A 77 -6.69 8.23 2.30
N TYR A 78 -6.62 9.36 1.61
CA TYR A 78 -7.61 10.43 1.67
C TYR A 78 -8.71 10.18 0.66
N THR A 79 -9.96 10.21 1.09
CA THR A 79 -11.15 10.14 0.22
C THR A 79 -11.91 11.46 0.30
N PHE A 80 -12.26 12.05 -0.85
CA PHE A 80 -12.95 13.34 -0.87
C PHE A 80 -14.05 13.44 -1.92
N VAL A 81 -15.03 14.31 -1.62
CA VAL A 81 -16.11 14.71 -2.53
C VAL A 81 -16.28 16.23 -2.45
N VAL A 82 -16.01 16.93 -3.55
CA VAL A 82 -16.07 18.39 -3.63
C VAL A 82 -17.00 18.82 -4.77
N ARG A 83 -17.83 19.83 -4.54
CA ARG A 83 -18.68 20.44 -5.56
C ARG A 83 -18.27 21.87 -5.86
N ARG A 84 -18.51 22.30 -7.10
CA ARG A 84 -18.34 23.69 -7.56
C ARG A 84 -16.94 24.26 -7.33
N ALA A 85 -15.90 23.43 -7.37
CA ALA A 85 -14.51 23.89 -7.26
C ALA A 85 -13.89 24.02 -8.65
N THR A 86 -13.15 25.11 -8.89
CA THR A 86 -12.24 25.24 -10.05
C THR A 86 -10.82 24.82 -9.69
N LYS A 87 -10.49 24.74 -8.39
CA LYS A 87 -9.23 24.19 -7.89
C LYS A 87 -9.45 23.41 -6.61
N VAL A 88 -8.78 22.25 -6.49
CA VAL A 88 -8.78 21.43 -5.27
C VAL A 88 -7.35 21.07 -4.90
N GLN A 89 -6.96 21.35 -3.66
CA GLN A 89 -5.65 21.01 -3.12
C GLN A 89 -5.78 20.15 -1.86
N ILE A 90 -4.92 19.15 -1.72
CA ILE A 90 -4.77 18.38 -0.47
C ILE A 90 -3.38 18.67 0.06
N ILE A 91 -3.34 19.15 1.31
CA ILE A 91 -2.14 19.54 2.02
C ILE A 91 -2.01 18.66 3.24
N GLU A 92 -0.89 17.95 3.39
CA GLU A 92 -0.60 17.05 4.50
C GLU A 92 0.68 17.51 5.21
N ALA A 93 0.58 17.81 6.50
CA ALA A 93 1.68 18.34 7.30
C ALA A 93 2.41 19.53 6.62
N GLY A 94 1.63 20.42 5.99
CA GLY A 94 2.14 21.60 5.26
C GLY A 94 2.60 21.33 3.83
N ASN A 95 2.66 20.08 3.37
CA ASN A 95 3.08 19.73 2.01
C ASN A 95 1.88 19.51 1.09
N THR A 96 1.89 20.11 -0.10
CA THR A 96 0.84 19.84 -1.10
C THR A 96 1.07 18.48 -1.73
N ILE A 97 0.21 17.50 -1.41
CA ILE A 97 0.29 16.13 -1.93
C ILE A 97 -0.57 15.93 -3.19
N LYS A 98 -1.55 16.82 -3.42
CA LYS A 98 -2.37 16.84 -4.63
C LYS A 98 -2.80 18.26 -4.98
N ASP A 99 -2.72 18.60 -6.26
CA ASP A 99 -3.28 19.82 -6.83
C ASP A 99 -4.06 19.46 -8.11
N ILE A 100 -5.33 19.85 -8.17
CA ILE A 100 -6.25 19.60 -9.28
C ILE A 100 -6.77 20.95 -9.76
N ILE A 101 -6.47 21.29 -11.01
CA ILE A 101 -6.84 22.57 -11.64
C ILE A 101 -7.88 22.29 -12.71
N ASN A 102 -8.93 23.11 -12.74
CA ASN A 102 -10.04 23.05 -13.69
C ASN A 102 -10.68 21.65 -13.81
N PRO A 103 -11.18 21.06 -12.71
CA PRO A 103 -11.85 19.78 -12.78
C PRO A 103 -13.08 19.90 -13.69
N SER A 104 -13.21 19.00 -14.67
CA SER A 104 -14.25 19.03 -15.70
C SER A 104 -15.65 18.66 -15.18
N ALA A 105 -15.75 18.15 -13.95
CA ALA A 105 -17.00 17.67 -13.36
C ALA A 105 -17.56 18.65 -12.32
N ALA A 106 -18.89 18.83 -12.32
CA ALA A 106 -19.58 19.65 -11.32
C ALA A 106 -19.42 19.11 -9.87
N THR A 107 -19.18 17.81 -9.74
CA THR A 107 -18.79 17.13 -8.50
C THR A 107 -17.52 16.33 -8.76
N LEU A 108 -16.44 16.68 -8.08
CA LEU A 108 -15.18 15.96 -8.08
C LEU A 108 -15.18 14.92 -6.95
N LYS A 109 -14.88 13.67 -7.28
CA LYS A 109 -14.67 12.58 -6.32
C LYS A 109 -13.29 12.01 -6.55
N GLY A 110 -12.57 11.68 -5.49
CA GLY A 110 -11.24 11.11 -5.64
C GLY A 110 -10.68 10.50 -4.38
N THR A 111 -9.60 9.75 -4.60
CA THR A 111 -8.74 9.20 -3.54
C THR A 111 -7.30 9.61 -3.79
N VAL A 112 -6.57 9.95 -2.73
CA VAL A 112 -5.15 10.34 -2.79
C VAL A 112 -4.40 9.60 -1.70
N LYS A 113 -3.26 9.00 -2.04
CA LYS A 113 -2.32 8.44 -1.06
C LYS A 113 -1.47 9.58 -0.50
N GLY A 114 -1.42 9.67 0.83
CA GLY A 114 -0.57 10.60 1.57
C GLY A 114 0.91 10.23 1.54
N LEU A 115 1.70 11.02 2.24
CA LEU A 115 3.11 10.79 2.54
C LEU A 115 3.25 9.54 3.43
N THR A 116 4.40 8.89 3.36
CA THR A 116 4.78 7.88 4.36
C THR A 116 5.05 8.57 5.70
N ALA A 117 4.78 7.90 6.82
CA ALA A 117 5.03 8.47 8.14
C ALA A 117 6.47 9.00 8.30
N SER A 118 7.45 8.29 7.75
CA SER A 118 8.86 8.70 7.69
C SER A 118 9.15 10.00 6.92
N ALA A 119 8.28 10.40 6.00
CA ALA A 119 8.43 11.63 5.20
C ALA A 119 7.72 12.85 5.83
N ILE A 120 6.95 12.64 6.89
CA ILE A 120 6.20 13.69 7.58
C ILE A 120 7.08 14.28 8.68
N GLN A 121 7.36 15.57 8.57
CA GLN A 121 8.05 16.30 9.63
C GLN A 121 7.03 16.73 10.69
N THR A 122 6.85 15.93 11.74
CA THR A 122 6.23 16.44 12.96
C THR A 122 7.29 17.03 13.86
N GLY A 123 6.99 18.20 14.44
CA GLY A 123 7.75 18.70 15.57
C GLY A 123 7.51 17.83 16.81
N ASP A 124 7.40 18.45 17.98
CA ASP A 124 7.22 17.74 19.25
C ASP A 124 5.83 17.08 19.41
N SER A 125 4.92 17.22 18.44
CA SER A 125 3.58 16.62 18.46
C SER A 125 3.52 15.33 17.66
N ASN A 126 3.01 14.24 18.25
CA ASN A 126 2.72 12.99 17.52
C ASN A 126 1.48 13.06 16.62
N THR A 127 1.01 14.26 16.30
CA THR A 127 -0.16 14.53 15.47
C THR A 127 0.18 15.52 14.38
N PHE A 128 -0.47 15.37 13.22
CA PHE A 128 -0.39 16.34 12.13
C PHE A 128 -1.76 16.47 11.45
N ASP A 129 -1.96 17.59 10.76
CA ASP A 129 -3.21 17.86 10.05
C ASP A 129 -3.04 17.62 8.55
N ALA A 130 -4.10 17.07 7.97
CA ALA A 130 -4.38 17.10 6.55
C ALA A 130 -5.54 18.07 6.28
N VAL A 131 -5.40 18.90 5.25
CA VAL A 131 -6.36 19.93 4.86
C VAL A 131 -6.73 19.76 3.39
N LEU A 132 -8.03 19.65 3.12
CA LEU A 132 -8.59 19.73 1.77
C LEU A 132 -9.06 21.16 1.52
N LYS A 133 -8.46 21.85 0.56
CA LYS A 133 -8.89 23.18 0.10
C LYS A 133 -9.63 23.09 -1.22
N ALA A 134 -10.80 23.70 -1.29
CA ALA A 134 -11.59 23.85 -2.50
C ALA A 134 -11.78 25.34 -2.81
N ILE A 135 -11.46 25.74 -4.03
CA ILE A 135 -11.47 27.15 -4.47
C ILE A 135 -12.30 27.29 -5.73
N ASN A 136 -13.10 28.35 -5.82
CA ASN A 136 -13.71 28.85 -7.05
C ASN A 136 -13.72 30.39 -7.07
N GLU A 137 -14.34 30.99 -8.07
CA GLU A 137 -14.49 32.45 -8.19
C GLU A 137 -15.33 33.09 -7.06
N SER A 138 -16.16 32.29 -6.37
CA SER A 138 -17.04 32.72 -5.29
C SER A 138 -16.40 32.59 -3.90
N GLY A 139 -15.27 31.90 -3.76
CA GLY A 139 -14.54 31.78 -2.50
C GLY A 139 -13.71 30.51 -2.34
N GLU A 140 -13.16 30.35 -1.14
CA GLU A 140 -12.38 29.21 -0.69
C GLU A 140 -13.06 28.57 0.53
N VAL A 141 -13.10 27.24 0.57
CA VAL A 141 -13.55 26.44 1.72
C VAL A 141 -12.51 25.37 1.99
N ASP A 142 -12.21 25.13 3.26
CA ASP A 142 -11.30 24.08 3.71
C ASP A 142 -11.92 23.17 4.76
N GLU A 143 -11.52 21.89 4.73
CA GLU A 143 -11.90 20.87 5.71
C GLU A 143 -10.62 20.20 6.25
N ARG A 144 -10.59 19.88 7.54
CA ARG A 144 -9.40 19.37 8.24
C ARG A 144 -9.64 18.00 8.85
N VAL A 145 -8.66 17.11 8.70
CA VAL A 145 -8.58 15.83 9.43
C VAL A 145 -7.24 15.77 10.14
N THR A 146 -7.26 15.45 11.44
CA THR A 146 -6.06 15.27 12.26
C THR A 146 -5.71 13.78 12.33
N LEU A 147 -4.45 13.46 12.09
CA LEU A 147 -3.88 12.11 12.17
C LEU A 147 -2.82 12.06 13.27
N SER A 148 -2.51 10.85 13.74
CA SER A 148 -1.47 10.61 14.75
C SER A 148 -0.50 9.51 14.34
N PHE A 149 0.71 9.53 14.89
CA PHE A 149 1.64 8.41 14.81
C PHE A 149 1.42 7.45 15.96
N VAL A 150 1.61 6.16 15.69
CA VAL A 150 1.66 5.14 16.73
C VAL A 150 2.86 5.46 17.64
N THR A 151 2.58 6.00 18.82
CA THR A 151 3.60 6.20 19.84
C THR A 151 3.82 4.84 20.50
N GLU A 152 5.07 4.38 20.60
CA GLU A 152 5.44 3.04 21.09
C GLU A 152 4.42 2.43 22.06
N LEU A 153 3.93 1.24 21.71
CA LEU A 153 3.05 0.43 22.56
C LEU A 153 3.64 0.36 23.99
N PRO A 154 2.85 0.61 25.04
CA PRO A 154 3.33 0.47 26.40
C PRO A 154 3.94 -0.92 26.57
N SER A 155 5.17 -0.95 27.06
CA SER A 155 5.94 -2.18 27.28
C SER A 155 5.07 -3.19 28.02
N LYS A 156 4.86 -4.33 27.34
CA LYS A 156 4.06 -5.46 27.78
C LYS A 156 4.28 -5.73 29.29
N PRO A 157 3.23 -5.69 30.14
CA PRO A 157 3.35 -6.07 31.54
C PRO A 157 3.88 -7.49 31.66
N ALA A 158 4.77 -7.72 32.63
CA ALA A 158 5.31 -9.04 32.97
C ALA A 158 4.19 -10.09 33.13
N PRO A 159 4.42 -11.35 32.71
CA PRO A 159 3.38 -12.37 32.67
C PRO A 159 2.90 -12.71 34.09
N LEU A 160 1.67 -12.32 34.41
CA LEU A 160 0.92 -12.89 35.51
C LEU A 160 0.27 -14.20 35.05
N ILE A 161 0.40 -15.19 35.93
CA ILE A 161 -0.04 -16.58 35.83
C ILE A 161 -1.52 -16.68 35.39
N PRO A 162 -1.89 -17.55 34.42
CA PRO A 162 -3.27 -17.65 33.96
C PRO A 162 -4.10 -18.55 34.88
N PRO A 163 -5.35 -18.18 35.24
CA PRO A 163 -6.34 -19.14 35.67
C PRO A 163 -7.09 -19.73 34.46
N VAL A 164 -7.12 -21.05 34.47
CA VAL A 164 -8.09 -22.01 33.94
C VAL A 164 -9.17 -21.50 32.96
N SER A 165 -9.14 -22.17 31.79
CA SER A 165 -10.09 -22.23 30.69
C SER A 165 -11.58 -22.38 31.08
N LEU A 166 -12.42 -21.55 30.45
CA LEU A 166 -13.79 -21.91 30.06
C LEU A 166 -14.00 -21.45 28.61
N SER A 167 -14.17 -22.44 27.73
CA SER A 167 -14.36 -22.30 26.29
C SER A 167 -15.65 -21.58 25.92
N ALA A 168 -15.54 -20.43 25.25
CA ALA A 168 -16.63 -19.85 24.47
C ALA A 168 -16.48 -20.23 22.99
N PRO A 169 -17.56 -20.57 22.27
CA PRO A 169 -17.50 -20.95 20.86
C PRO A 169 -17.19 -19.75 19.95
N PRO A 170 -16.58 -19.97 18.76
CA PRO A 170 -16.10 -18.92 17.90
C PRO A 170 -17.28 -18.13 17.29
N ARG A 171 -17.32 -16.83 17.56
CA ARG A 171 -18.21 -15.88 16.86
C ARG A 171 -17.65 -15.64 15.46
N SER A 172 -18.38 -16.06 14.44
CA SER A 172 -18.17 -15.65 13.05
C SER A 172 -18.45 -14.14 12.89
N PRO A 173 -17.73 -13.42 12.02
CA PRO A 173 -17.97 -12.01 11.78
C PRO A 173 -19.26 -11.79 10.96
N GLN A 174 -20.17 -10.95 11.49
CA GLN A 174 -21.54 -10.69 11.00
C GLN A 174 -21.64 -9.78 9.74
N TRP A 175 -20.63 -9.70 8.86
CA TRP A 175 -20.72 -8.77 7.72
C TRP A 175 -21.51 -9.32 6.50
N LYS A 176 -22.14 -10.50 6.59
CA LYS A 176 -22.66 -11.22 5.42
C LYS A 176 -24.17 -11.15 5.12
N GLU A 177 -24.92 -10.21 5.67
CA GLU A 177 -26.39 -10.17 5.48
C GLU A 177 -26.95 -8.94 4.71
N GLN A 178 -26.12 -8.11 4.07
CA GLN A 178 -26.64 -6.92 3.39
C GLN A 178 -26.91 -7.02 1.88
N TYR A 179 -26.72 -8.19 1.25
CA TYR A 179 -27.10 -8.36 -0.17
C TYR A 179 -27.75 -9.72 -0.43
N SER A 180 -29.00 -9.89 0.01
CA SER A 180 -29.93 -10.86 -0.54
C SER A 180 -31.36 -10.52 -0.09
N LEU A 181 -32.07 -9.69 -0.84
CA LEU A 181 -33.52 -9.67 -0.81
C LEU A 181 -34.09 -9.72 -2.23
N PRO A 182 -35.27 -10.36 -2.43
CA PRO A 182 -35.85 -10.60 -3.75
C PRO A 182 -36.53 -9.36 -4.33
N LEU A 183 -36.50 -9.24 -5.66
CA LEU A 183 -37.23 -8.26 -6.45
C LEU A 183 -38.72 -8.19 -6.05
N PRO A 184 -39.24 -6.99 -5.73
CA PRO A 184 -40.65 -6.69 -5.91
C PRO A 184 -40.89 -6.22 -7.34
N THR A 185 -41.79 -6.91 -8.03
CA THR A 185 -42.37 -6.48 -9.31
C THR A 185 -43.31 -5.30 -9.03
N GLN A 186 -42.95 -4.08 -9.44
CA GLN A 186 -43.90 -2.98 -9.63
C GLN A 186 -43.52 -2.08 -10.81
N PRO A 187 -44.53 -1.44 -11.45
CA PRO A 187 -44.44 -0.94 -12.81
C PRO A 187 -43.90 0.49 -12.92
N MET A 188 -43.46 0.78 -14.15
CA MET A 188 -42.81 1.98 -14.65
C MET A 188 -43.29 3.31 -14.04
N SER A 189 -42.33 4.10 -13.57
CA SER A 189 -42.44 5.56 -13.49
C SER A 189 -41.30 6.18 -14.29
N THR A 190 -41.68 6.88 -15.34
CA THR A 190 -40.80 7.61 -16.25
C THR A 190 -40.34 8.91 -15.61
N THR A 191 -39.11 8.93 -15.11
CA THR A 191 -38.38 10.16 -14.80
C THR A 191 -36.95 10.03 -15.32
N THR A 192 -36.69 10.72 -16.43
CA THR A 192 -35.39 11.20 -16.94
C THR A 192 -34.15 10.40 -16.53
N HIS A 193 -33.90 9.36 -17.30
CA HIS A 193 -32.73 8.47 -17.28
C HIS A 193 -31.49 9.23 -17.76
N ASN A 194 -30.47 9.36 -16.90
CA ASN A 194 -29.08 9.61 -17.30
C ASN A 194 -28.16 8.59 -16.60
N GLU A 195 -28.68 7.42 -16.25
CA GLU A 195 -27.84 6.29 -15.87
C GLU A 195 -27.57 5.48 -17.14
N PRO A 196 -26.30 5.29 -17.54
CA PRO A 196 -25.99 4.52 -18.72
C PRO A 196 -26.42 3.06 -18.56
N ASP A 197 -27.14 2.53 -19.54
CA ASP A 197 -27.49 1.11 -19.60
C ASP A 197 -26.23 0.26 -19.83
N PHE A 198 -25.73 -0.35 -18.77
CA PHE A 198 -24.68 -1.37 -18.88
C PHE A 198 -25.28 -2.67 -19.39
N PHE A 199 -24.74 -3.20 -20.49
CA PHE A 199 -25.06 -4.55 -20.94
C PHE A 199 -24.46 -5.56 -19.97
N LYS A 200 -25.26 -6.57 -19.60
CA LYS A 200 -24.79 -7.66 -18.76
C LYS A 200 -23.69 -8.44 -19.47
N CYS A 201 -22.56 -8.59 -18.81
CA CYS A 201 -21.50 -9.46 -19.28
C CYS A 201 -21.96 -10.94 -19.29
N PRO A 202 -21.41 -11.78 -20.18
CA PRO A 202 -21.69 -13.21 -20.18
C PRO A 202 -21.29 -13.87 -18.85
N SER A 203 -21.80 -15.05 -18.54
CA SER A 203 -21.63 -15.69 -17.22
C SER A 203 -20.19 -16.04 -16.83
N ASN A 204 -19.25 -16.06 -17.78
CA ASN A 204 -17.82 -16.25 -17.54
C ASN A 204 -17.05 -14.92 -17.32
N CYS A 205 -17.77 -13.81 -17.27
CA CYS A 205 -17.26 -12.45 -17.21
C CYS A 205 -17.92 -11.69 -16.06
N ASN A 206 -17.12 -11.26 -15.09
CA ASN A 206 -17.66 -10.60 -13.89
C ASN A 206 -17.45 -9.08 -13.90
N TYR A 207 -16.62 -8.56 -14.82
CA TYR A 207 -16.16 -7.17 -14.77
C TYR A 207 -16.36 -6.47 -16.12
N CYS A 208 -17.01 -5.30 -16.10
CA CYS A 208 -17.11 -4.39 -17.23
C CYS A 208 -16.13 -3.23 -17.01
N LEU A 209 -15.01 -3.21 -17.73
CA LEU A 209 -13.92 -2.27 -17.49
C LEU A 209 -13.46 -1.58 -18.78
N LYS A 210 -12.86 -0.39 -18.64
CA LYS A 210 -12.09 0.24 -19.71
C LYS A 210 -10.77 -0.50 -19.92
N PRO A 211 -10.21 -0.53 -21.15
CA PRO A 211 -8.93 -1.21 -21.41
C PRO A 211 -7.79 -0.79 -20.49
N ASP A 212 -7.62 0.51 -20.23
CA ASP A 212 -6.53 1.01 -19.38
C ASP A 212 -6.73 0.67 -17.90
N GLU A 213 -7.98 0.64 -17.45
CA GLU A 213 -8.36 0.24 -16.10
C GLU A 213 -8.21 -1.27 -15.89
N ALA A 214 -8.61 -2.06 -16.88
CA ALA A 214 -8.36 -3.50 -16.89
C ALA A 214 -6.86 -3.80 -16.82
N ALA A 215 -6.05 -3.11 -17.63
CA ALA A 215 -4.60 -3.27 -17.62
C ALA A 215 -3.96 -2.91 -16.27
N SER A 216 -4.40 -1.82 -15.62
CA SER A 216 -3.87 -1.41 -14.30
C SER A 216 -4.24 -2.38 -13.18
N LEU A 217 -5.35 -3.11 -13.33
CA LEU A 217 -5.81 -4.14 -12.40
C LEU A 217 -5.32 -5.56 -12.76
N GLY A 218 -4.52 -5.72 -13.82
CA GLY A 218 -3.97 -7.01 -14.25
C GLY A 218 -4.94 -7.89 -15.07
N PHE A 219 -6.07 -7.34 -15.51
CA PHE A 219 -7.02 -8.01 -16.40
C PHE A 219 -6.52 -7.92 -17.85
N THR A 220 -5.72 -8.89 -18.26
CA THR A 220 -5.11 -8.92 -19.60
C THR A 220 -5.97 -9.62 -20.65
N GLN A 221 -6.93 -10.44 -20.23
CA GLN A 221 -7.78 -11.21 -21.13
C GLN A 221 -9.24 -10.74 -21.06
N ARG A 222 -9.74 -10.31 -22.23
CA ARG A 222 -11.17 -10.12 -22.44
C ARG A 222 -11.82 -11.50 -22.53
N CYS A 223 -12.95 -11.66 -21.87
CA CYS A 223 -13.75 -12.88 -21.95
C CYS A 223 -14.89 -12.75 -22.98
N SER A 224 -15.11 -11.54 -23.51
CA SER A 224 -16.00 -11.26 -24.65
C SER A 224 -15.50 -10.06 -25.45
N GLU A 225 -15.66 -10.12 -26.77
CA GLU A 225 -15.44 -8.98 -27.68
C GLU A 225 -16.65 -8.03 -27.73
N GLN A 226 -17.77 -8.41 -27.09
CA GLN A 226 -18.93 -7.53 -26.99
C GLN A 226 -18.68 -6.41 -25.98
N LEU A 227 -19.14 -5.21 -26.33
CA LEU A 227 -19.09 -4.05 -25.46
C LEU A 227 -20.10 -4.24 -24.32
N CYS A 228 -19.63 -4.14 -23.09
CA CYS A 228 -20.54 -4.06 -21.93
C CYS A 228 -21.06 -2.64 -21.73
N TYR A 229 -20.32 -1.63 -22.21
CA TYR A 229 -20.76 -0.25 -22.22
C TYR A 229 -20.06 0.57 -23.31
N TYR A 230 -20.79 1.52 -23.88
CA TYR A 230 -20.29 2.50 -24.84
C TYR A 230 -20.75 3.89 -24.42
N SER A 231 -19.79 4.78 -24.18
CA SER A 231 -20.04 6.17 -23.83
C SER A 231 -20.02 7.01 -25.11
N PRO A 232 -21.18 7.52 -25.59
CA PRO A 232 -21.23 8.32 -26.81
C PRO A 232 -20.51 9.67 -26.67
N ASP A 233 -20.47 10.25 -25.47
CA ASP A 233 -19.93 11.60 -25.22
C ASP A 233 -18.42 11.72 -25.48
N ASN A 234 -17.68 10.64 -25.25
CA ASN A 234 -16.23 10.60 -25.37
C ASN A 234 -15.73 9.38 -26.16
N GLN A 235 -16.65 8.69 -26.84
CA GLN A 235 -16.40 7.49 -27.63
C GLN A 235 -15.68 6.36 -26.85
N GLN A 236 -15.78 6.34 -25.51
CA GLN A 236 -15.13 5.32 -24.69
C GLN A 236 -15.84 3.98 -24.81
N LYS A 237 -15.04 2.92 -24.97
CA LYS A 237 -15.49 1.54 -25.11
C LYS A 237 -15.06 0.74 -23.89
N TRP A 238 -16.00 -0.01 -23.33
CA TRP A 238 -15.79 -0.86 -22.16
C TRP A 238 -16.08 -2.30 -22.56
N TYR A 239 -15.29 -3.24 -22.04
CA TYR A 239 -15.36 -4.64 -22.40
C TYR A 239 -15.53 -5.51 -21.16
N CYS A 240 -16.00 -6.73 -21.38
CA CYS A 240 -16.09 -7.74 -20.35
C CYS A 240 -14.75 -8.44 -20.12
N TYR A 241 -14.33 -8.54 -18.86
CA TYR A 241 -13.11 -9.23 -18.43
C TYR A 241 -13.43 -10.33 -17.41
N SER A 242 -12.64 -11.40 -17.46
CA SER A 242 -12.62 -12.46 -16.45
C SER A 242 -11.52 -12.18 -15.43
N GLU A 243 -11.73 -12.57 -14.18
CA GLU A 243 -10.70 -12.44 -13.15
C GLU A 243 -9.41 -13.14 -13.58
N PRO A 244 -8.24 -12.52 -13.41
CA PRO A 244 -6.98 -13.15 -13.79
C PRO A 244 -6.78 -14.43 -12.98
N GLU A 245 -6.38 -15.48 -13.67
CA GLU A 245 -5.93 -16.71 -13.03
C GLU A 245 -4.58 -16.46 -12.34
N GLY A 246 -4.39 -17.10 -11.19
CA GLY A 246 -3.12 -17.08 -10.47
C GLY A 246 -2.99 -18.32 -9.60
N TRP A 247 -2.22 -18.20 -8.53
CA TRP A 247 -1.84 -19.32 -7.69
C TRP A 247 -2.21 -19.05 -6.24
N CYS A 248 -3.00 -19.94 -5.67
CA CYS A 248 -3.42 -19.87 -4.28
C CYS A 248 -2.56 -20.81 -3.44
N CYS A 249 -1.92 -20.26 -2.41
CA CYS A 249 -1.34 -21.04 -1.34
C CYS A 249 -2.36 -21.26 -0.23
N LYS A 250 -2.62 -22.53 0.08
CA LYS A 250 -3.43 -22.92 1.24
C LYS A 250 -2.88 -24.20 1.85
N ASP A 251 -2.66 -24.20 3.16
CA ASP A 251 -2.22 -25.39 3.91
C ASP A 251 -0.98 -26.08 3.29
N ASN A 252 0.01 -25.26 2.88
CA ASN A 252 1.24 -25.69 2.19
C ASN A 252 1.00 -26.38 0.83
N LYS A 253 -0.15 -26.13 0.20
CA LYS A 253 -0.47 -26.58 -1.16
C LYS A 253 -0.71 -25.39 -2.06
N VAL A 254 -0.11 -25.44 -3.25
CA VAL A 254 -0.30 -24.45 -4.30
C VAL A 254 -1.26 -25.00 -5.33
N ILE A 255 -2.35 -24.29 -5.58
CA ILE A 255 -3.36 -24.62 -6.60
C ILE A 255 -3.59 -23.42 -7.51
N GLN A 256 -3.99 -23.66 -8.76
CA GLN A 256 -4.39 -22.58 -9.66
C GLN A 256 -5.81 -22.14 -9.29
N ALA A 257 -5.99 -20.85 -9.05
CA ALA A 257 -7.28 -20.26 -8.67
C ALA A 257 -7.31 -18.76 -8.98
N THR A 258 -8.51 -18.21 -9.14
CA THR A 258 -8.67 -16.76 -9.17
C THR A 258 -8.47 -16.15 -7.78
N LYS A 259 -8.27 -14.84 -7.69
CA LYS A 259 -8.07 -14.15 -6.41
C LYS A 259 -9.29 -14.31 -5.49
N THR A 260 -10.50 -14.18 -6.03
CA THR A 260 -11.75 -14.39 -5.29
C THR A 260 -11.89 -15.82 -4.79
N GLU A 261 -11.58 -16.82 -5.63
CA GLU A 261 -11.64 -18.22 -5.22
C GLU A 261 -10.60 -18.54 -4.14
N CYS A 262 -9.38 -18.03 -4.26
CA CYS A 262 -8.35 -18.21 -3.24
C CYS A 262 -8.75 -17.58 -1.89
N ALA A 263 -9.32 -16.38 -1.92
CA ALA A 263 -9.83 -15.72 -0.72
C ALA A 263 -10.97 -16.53 -0.07
N ARG A 264 -11.84 -17.16 -0.88
CA ARG A 264 -12.92 -18.06 -0.39
C ARG A 264 -12.35 -19.30 0.32
N LEU A 265 -11.23 -19.82 -0.16
CA LEU A 265 -10.49 -20.92 0.49
C LEU A 265 -9.71 -20.44 1.73
N GLY A 266 -9.60 -19.12 1.94
CA GLY A 266 -8.80 -18.51 2.99
C GLY A 266 -7.31 -18.74 2.80
N GLY A 267 -6.85 -18.76 1.55
CA GLY A 267 -5.45 -18.85 1.17
C GLY A 267 -4.88 -17.51 0.73
N ASP A 268 -3.58 -17.49 0.47
CA ASP A 268 -2.86 -16.32 -0.03
C ASP A 268 -2.69 -16.45 -1.55
N TRP A 269 -3.13 -15.43 -2.29
CA TRP A 269 -3.09 -15.43 -3.75
C TRP A 269 -1.83 -14.73 -4.27
N TYR A 270 -1.21 -15.33 -5.28
CA TYR A 270 -0.04 -14.80 -5.97
C TYR A 270 -0.27 -14.82 -7.48
N ALA A 271 0.23 -13.80 -8.17
CA ALA A 271 0.17 -13.74 -9.64
C ALA A 271 1.12 -14.74 -10.30
N ASN A 272 2.20 -15.14 -9.61
CA ASN A 272 3.26 -15.98 -10.15
C ASN A 272 3.36 -17.32 -9.39
N GLN A 273 3.46 -18.43 -10.14
CA GLN A 273 3.57 -19.77 -9.56
C GLN A 273 4.82 -19.91 -8.68
N ALA A 274 5.95 -19.40 -9.15
CA ALA A 274 7.22 -19.56 -8.42
C ALA A 274 7.19 -18.81 -7.07
N GLU A 275 6.50 -17.67 -7.02
CA GLU A 275 6.29 -16.91 -5.79
C GLU A 275 5.34 -17.66 -4.84
N ALA A 276 4.22 -18.17 -5.35
CA ALA A 276 3.31 -19.00 -4.57
C ALA A 276 4.03 -20.21 -3.98
N VAL A 277 4.81 -20.94 -4.77
CA VAL A 277 5.56 -22.12 -4.33
C VAL A 277 6.58 -21.78 -3.25
N ARG A 278 7.20 -20.60 -3.32
CA ARG A 278 8.17 -20.12 -2.32
C ARG A 278 7.46 -19.74 -1.01
N ALA A 279 6.37 -19.00 -1.10
CA ALA A 279 5.61 -18.56 0.07
C ALA A 279 4.85 -19.70 0.74
N CYS A 280 4.41 -20.70 -0.03
CA CYS A 280 3.68 -21.86 0.45
C CYS A 280 4.55 -22.99 0.99
N GLN A 281 5.84 -22.75 1.17
CA GLN A 281 6.73 -23.73 1.78
C GLN A 281 6.33 -23.95 3.25
N PRO A 282 6.33 -25.20 3.75
CA PRO A 282 6.14 -25.44 5.16
C PRO A 282 7.24 -24.74 5.96
N MET A 283 6.82 -23.86 6.86
CA MET A 283 7.71 -23.22 7.82
C MET A 283 8.02 -24.18 8.96
N CYS A 284 9.25 -24.15 9.46
CA CYS A 284 9.62 -24.91 10.64
C CYS A 284 10.63 -24.18 11.51
N TRP A 285 10.82 -24.69 12.72
CA TRP A 285 11.88 -24.25 13.61
C TRP A 285 13.17 -24.96 13.22
N CYS A 286 14.05 -24.24 12.55
CA CYS A 286 15.34 -24.75 12.12
C CYS A 286 16.38 -24.58 13.22
N CYS A 287 17.11 -25.65 13.53
CA CYS A 287 18.37 -25.59 14.26
C CYS A 287 19.54 -25.77 13.29
N ALA A 288 20.38 -24.74 13.16
CA ALA A 288 21.61 -24.79 12.38
C ALA A 288 22.72 -24.04 13.11
N GLY A 289 23.89 -24.67 13.29
CA GLY A 289 25.05 -24.03 13.93
C GLY A 289 24.78 -23.51 15.35
N GLY A 290 23.94 -24.21 16.14
CA GLY A 290 23.58 -23.80 17.50
C GLY A 290 22.59 -22.63 17.59
N LYS A 291 22.02 -22.19 16.46
CA LYS A 291 21.01 -21.13 16.40
C LYS A 291 19.65 -21.71 15.99
N VAL A 292 18.60 -21.20 16.62
CA VAL A 292 17.21 -21.57 16.32
C VAL A 292 16.48 -20.39 15.69
N GLY A 293 15.81 -20.63 14.56
CA GLY A 293 14.97 -19.63 13.89
C GLY A 293 13.82 -20.30 13.12
N GLN A 294 12.76 -19.55 12.84
CA GLN A 294 11.65 -20.04 12.03
C GLN A 294 11.90 -19.66 10.57
N ILE A 295 12.12 -20.66 9.71
CA ILE A 295 12.41 -20.49 8.28
C ILE A 295 11.74 -21.60 7.46
N PRO A 296 11.64 -21.47 6.13
CA PRO A 296 11.17 -22.54 5.27
C PRO A 296 11.98 -23.84 5.45
N GLN A 297 11.30 -24.99 5.45
CA GLN A 297 11.95 -26.29 5.60
C GLN A 297 13.07 -26.54 4.59
N THR A 298 12.87 -26.11 3.34
CA THR A 298 13.86 -26.22 2.27
C THR A 298 15.11 -25.39 2.54
N GLU A 299 14.95 -24.17 3.05
CA GLU A 299 16.05 -23.29 3.44
C GLU A 299 16.82 -23.88 4.65
N CYS A 300 16.11 -24.45 5.63
CA CYS A 300 16.74 -25.14 6.75
C CYS A 300 17.63 -26.30 6.29
N ALA A 301 17.16 -27.10 5.34
CA ALA A 301 17.96 -28.19 4.78
C ALA A 301 19.18 -27.69 4.01
N GLN A 302 19.04 -26.58 3.26
CA GLN A 302 20.15 -25.97 2.50
C GLN A 302 21.29 -25.48 3.40
N ILE A 303 20.97 -24.95 4.58
CA ILE A 303 21.98 -24.54 5.56
C ILE A 303 22.49 -25.69 6.45
N GLY A 304 22.15 -26.94 6.11
CA GLY A 304 22.56 -28.14 6.86
C GLY A 304 21.89 -28.24 8.23
N GLY A 305 20.76 -27.55 8.43
CA GLY A 305 20.01 -27.56 9.68
C GLY A 305 19.03 -28.72 9.80
N ALA A 306 18.56 -28.92 11.03
CA ALA A 306 17.47 -29.85 11.33
C ALA A 306 16.18 -29.07 11.62
N CYS A 307 15.08 -29.54 11.03
CA CYS A 307 13.79 -28.88 11.02
C CYS A 307 12.85 -29.54 12.04
N TYR A 308 12.23 -28.73 12.91
CA TYR A 308 11.36 -29.20 13.99
C TYR A 308 9.99 -28.52 13.95
N SER A 309 8.97 -29.24 14.42
CA SER A 309 7.59 -28.75 14.44
C SER A 309 7.34 -27.65 15.49
N THR A 310 8.17 -27.59 16.53
CA THR A 310 8.04 -26.61 17.63
C THR A 310 9.38 -25.97 17.98
N GLN A 311 9.32 -24.74 18.49
CA GLN A 311 10.49 -24.01 18.94
C GLN A 311 11.22 -24.75 20.07
N ALA A 312 10.47 -25.34 21.00
CA ALA A 312 11.03 -26.08 22.13
C ALA A 312 11.86 -27.29 21.68
N GLN A 313 11.36 -28.06 20.71
CA GLN A 313 12.10 -29.19 20.13
C GLN A 313 13.38 -28.71 19.44
N ALA A 314 13.30 -27.63 18.65
CA ALA A 314 14.47 -27.06 18.00
C ALA A 314 15.49 -26.56 19.02
N MET A 315 15.09 -25.83 20.06
CA MET A 315 15.97 -25.34 21.13
C MET A 315 16.66 -26.47 21.87
N GLN A 316 15.94 -27.54 22.19
CA GLN A 316 16.52 -28.70 22.86
C GLN A 316 17.56 -29.39 21.97
N ALA A 317 17.27 -29.55 20.67
CA ALA A 317 18.21 -30.15 19.73
C ALA A 317 19.39 -29.24 19.38
N CYS A 318 19.21 -27.92 19.46
CA CYS A 318 20.26 -26.93 19.18
C CYS A 318 21.18 -26.63 20.35
N GLN A 319 20.99 -27.30 21.49
CA GLN A 319 21.89 -27.12 22.61
C GLN A 319 23.32 -27.53 22.23
N PRO A 320 24.34 -26.75 22.62
CA PRO A 320 25.72 -27.13 22.38
C PRO A 320 26.01 -28.47 23.07
N MET A 321 26.59 -29.39 22.29
CA MET A 321 27.10 -30.65 22.82
C MET A 321 28.36 -30.38 23.64
N CYS A 322 28.49 -31.10 24.74
CA CYS A 322 29.64 -31.06 25.63
C CYS A 322 30.13 -32.49 25.89
N TRP A 323 31.31 -32.60 26.48
CA TRP A 323 31.79 -33.84 27.07
C TRP A 323 31.44 -33.83 28.55
N CYS A 324 30.53 -34.72 28.96
CA CYS A 324 30.08 -34.84 30.33
C CYS A 324 30.86 -35.92 31.07
N CYS A 325 31.33 -35.59 32.26
CA CYS A 325 31.80 -36.58 33.23
C CYS A 325 30.72 -36.82 34.29
N ALA A 326 30.17 -38.03 34.35
CA ALA A 326 29.19 -38.44 35.35
C ALA A 326 29.47 -39.89 35.80
N GLY A 327 29.56 -40.12 37.12
CA GLY A 327 29.79 -41.46 37.67
C GLY A 327 31.07 -42.15 37.17
N GLY A 328 32.15 -41.39 36.94
CA GLY A 328 33.43 -41.92 36.44
C GLY A 328 33.45 -42.26 34.95
N LYS A 329 32.37 -41.98 34.20
CA LYS A 329 32.29 -42.20 32.74
C LYS A 329 32.21 -40.87 32.00
N VAL A 330 32.88 -40.82 30.85
CA VAL A 330 32.84 -39.67 29.93
C VAL A 330 31.91 -40.00 28.77
N VAL A 331 30.91 -39.15 28.54
CA VAL A 331 29.94 -39.27 27.44
C VAL A 331 29.75 -37.93 26.74
N GLN A 332 29.55 -37.92 25.43
CA GLN A 332 29.18 -36.70 24.72
C GLN A 332 27.67 -36.51 24.79
N THR A 333 27.22 -35.36 25.28
CA THR A 333 25.81 -35.10 25.59
C THR A 333 25.54 -33.60 25.65
N THR A 334 24.28 -33.18 25.78
CA THR A 334 23.94 -31.78 26.05
C THR A 334 24.25 -31.37 27.50
N GLN A 335 24.39 -30.05 27.75
CA GLN A 335 24.55 -29.51 29.10
C GLN A 335 23.45 -29.95 30.05
N THR A 336 22.20 -29.85 29.62
CA THR A 336 21.05 -30.21 30.46
C THR A 336 21.07 -31.69 30.84
N GLN A 337 21.35 -32.59 29.90
CA GLN A 337 21.48 -34.02 30.19
C GLN A 337 22.67 -34.31 31.10
N CYS A 338 23.79 -33.60 30.93
CA CYS A 338 24.95 -33.78 31.80
C CYS A 338 24.63 -33.44 33.26
N THR A 339 23.97 -32.31 33.49
CA THR A 339 23.58 -31.88 34.84
C THR A 339 22.53 -32.83 35.45
N GLN A 340 21.60 -33.37 34.64
CA GLN A 340 20.65 -34.39 35.09
C GLN A 340 21.32 -35.70 35.52
N MET A 341 22.44 -36.07 34.90
CA MET A 341 23.27 -37.20 35.32
C MET A 341 24.13 -36.89 36.56
N GLY A 342 24.02 -35.69 37.14
CA GLY A 342 24.87 -35.23 38.24
C GLY A 342 26.31 -34.94 37.81
N GLY A 343 26.54 -34.75 36.52
CA GLY A 343 27.86 -34.53 35.93
C GLY A 343 28.20 -33.07 35.66
N ALA A 344 29.45 -32.84 35.26
CA ALA A 344 29.94 -31.56 34.77
C ALA A 344 30.30 -31.63 33.28
N CYS A 345 29.92 -30.60 32.54
CA CYS A 345 30.24 -30.47 31.11
C CYS A 345 31.59 -29.82 30.91
N TYR A 346 32.29 -30.30 29.89
CA TYR A 346 33.56 -29.77 29.43
C TYR A 346 33.52 -29.56 27.92
N ALA A 347 34.31 -28.60 27.43
CA ALA A 347 34.40 -28.30 26.01
C ALA A 347 35.08 -29.43 25.23
N THR A 348 36.02 -30.15 25.87
CA THR A 348 36.80 -31.22 25.24
C THR A 348 36.74 -32.55 25.99
N GLN A 349 36.91 -33.66 25.27
CA GLN A 349 36.96 -35.01 25.85
C GLN A 349 38.13 -35.17 26.84
N ALA A 350 39.26 -34.50 26.57
CA ALA A 350 40.45 -34.56 27.42
C ALA A 350 40.24 -33.87 28.78
N GLU A 351 39.49 -32.76 28.81
CA GLU A 351 39.08 -32.11 30.06
C GLU A 351 38.11 -32.99 30.85
N ALA A 352 37.09 -33.55 30.20
CA ALA A 352 36.15 -34.45 30.85
C ALA A 352 36.83 -35.69 31.43
N THR A 353 37.76 -36.29 30.69
CA THR A 353 38.54 -37.46 31.15
C THR A 353 39.37 -37.14 32.39
N ARG A 354 40.08 -36.00 32.39
CA ARG A 354 40.87 -35.57 33.56
C ARG A 354 40.00 -35.31 34.79
N ALA A 355 38.83 -34.72 34.59
CA ALA A 355 37.87 -34.53 35.67
C ALA A 355 37.34 -35.87 36.21
N CYS A 356 37.03 -36.82 35.32
CA CYS A 356 36.51 -38.14 35.69
C CYS A 356 37.52 -39.02 36.43
N GLN A 357 38.82 -38.88 36.16
CA GLN A 357 39.86 -39.60 36.90
C GLN A 357 39.86 -39.27 38.40
N ARG A 358 39.32 -38.11 38.82
CA ARG A 358 39.20 -37.75 40.23
C ARG A 358 38.09 -38.51 40.97
N TYR A 359 37.12 -39.09 40.26
CA TYR A 359 36.07 -39.92 40.84
C TYR A 359 36.48 -41.40 41.03
N LEU A 360 37.63 -41.80 40.47
CA LEU A 360 38.16 -43.17 40.57
C LEU A 360 39.24 -43.32 41.66
N LYS A 361 39.59 -42.23 42.36
CA LYS A 361 40.43 -42.22 43.57
C LYS A 361 39.52 -42.06 44.77
#